data_AF-A0A1V6B0T1-F1
#
_entry.id   AF-A0A1V6B0T1-F1
#
_cell.length_a   1.000
_cell.length_b   1.000
_cell.length_c   1.000
_cell.angle_alpha   90.00
_cell.angle_beta   90.00
_cell.angle_gamma   90.00
#
_symmetry.space_group_name_H-M   'P 1'
#
loop_
_entity.id
_entity.type
_entity.pdbx_description
1 polymer ?
#
loop_
_entity_poly.entity_id
_entity_poly.type
_entity_poly.pdbx_seq_one_letter_code
_entity_poly.pdbx_strand_id
1 'polypeptide(L)'
;MRGFTLVLTGCLFLAGLAVPPVPAADDALPRLVGIWKGIERDMHWEESGFTMNDESPVKAVFEIKEQKGRVFTGVRTWTNRQGTFSEPFSGVIAADTKRLYMVDHEDGYLFADIAGANEIHFYYLESGASAKIIYTKTVRDE
;
A
#
# COMPACT_ATOMS: atom_id res chain seq x y z
N MET A 1 -27.33 -12.73 -79.96
CA MET A 1 -26.03 -13.36 -79.62
C MET A 1 -25.06 -12.26 -79.20
N ARG A 2 -24.16 -12.59 -78.24
CA ARG A 2 -23.25 -11.73 -77.44
C ARG A 2 -23.96 -11.11 -76.23
N GLY A 3 -23.64 -11.41 -74.98
CA GLY A 3 -22.53 -12.16 -74.37
C GLY A 3 -22.14 -11.43 -73.08
N PHE A 4 -22.62 -11.93 -71.94
CA PHE A 4 -22.40 -11.44 -70.57
C PHE A 4 -20.92 -11.55 -70.15
N THR A 5 -20.37 -10.55 -69.46
CA THR A 5 -19.35 -10.77 -68.41
C THR A 5 -19.42 -9.64 -67.38
N LEU A 6 -20.04 -9.93 -66.23
CA LEU A 6 -20.02 -9.06 -65.05
C LEU A 6 -18.91 -9.56 -64.12
N VAL A 7 -17.86 -8.77 -63.93
CA VAL A 7 -16.79 -9.08 -62.97
C VAL A 7 -17.24 -8.60 -61.59
N LEU A 8 -17.59 -9.54 -60.71
CA LEU A 8 -17.88 -9.29 -59.30
C LEU A 8 -16.55 -9.25 -58.52
N THR A 9 -16.03 -8.05 -58.28
CA THR A 9 -14.92 -7.83 -57.36
C THR A 9 -15.45 -7.93 -55.92
N GLY A 10 -15.16 -9.04 -55.24
CA GLY A 10 -15.52 -9.23 -53.84
C GLY A 10 -14.70 -8.33 -52.92
N CYS A 11 -15.35 -7.35 -52.27
CA CYS A 11 -14.78 -6.63 -51.14
C CYS A 11 -14.77 -7.55 -49.90
N LEU A 12 -13.58 -8.00 -49.51
CA LEU A 12 -13.35 -8.72 -48.27
C LEU A 12 -13.50 -7.73 -47.09
N PHE A 13 -14.66 -7.70 -46.45
CA PHE A 13 -14.85 -6.97 -45.18
C PHE A 13 -14.10 -7.71 -44.06
N LEU A 14 -12.91 -7.22 -43.72
CA LEU A 14 -12.25 -7.57 -42.46
C LEU A 14 -13.04 -6.92 -41.32
N ALA A 15 -13.96 -7.70 -40.72
CA ALA A 15 -14.61 -7.32 -39.48
C ALA A 15 -13.56 -7.28 -38.36
N GLY A 16 -13.07 -6.09 -38.03
CA GLY A 16 -12.28 -5.87 -36.83
C GLY A 16 -13.11 -6.24 -35.61
N LEU A 17 -12.65 -7.21 -34.82
CA LEU A 17 -13.23 -7.51 -33.52
C LEU A 17 -13.07 -6.25 -32.66
N ALA A 18 -14.17 -5.53 -32.46
CA ALA A 18 -14.23 -4.47 -31.48
C ALA A 18 -14.08 -5.11 -30.10
N VAL A 19 -12.90 -4.97 -29.50
CA VAL A 19 -12.68 -5.34 -28.10
C VAL A 19 -13.50 -4.33 -27.28
N PRO A 20 -14.49 -4.77 -26.48
CA PRO A 20 -15.21 -3.85 -25.62
C PRO A 20 -14.20 -3.21 -24.64
N PRO A 21 -14.28 -1.90 -24.37
CA PRO A 21 -13.45 -1.29 -23.35
C PRO A 21 -13.69 -2.02 -22.03
N VAL A 22 -12.64 -2.59 -21.45
CA VAL A 22 -12.68 -3.10 -20.10
C VAL A 22 -12.99 -1.89 -19.21
N PRO A 23 -14.08 -1.91 -18.41
CA PRO A 23 -14.31 -0.83 -17.46
C PRO A 23 -13.07 -0.73 -16.57
N ALA A 24 -12.46 0.45 -16.54
CA ALA A 24 -11.43 0.74 -15.56
C ALA A 24 -12.03 0.42 -14.18
N ALA A 25 -11.34 -0.39 -13.38
CA ALA A 25 -11.72 -0.54 -12.00
C ALA A 25 -11.77 0.87 -11.40
N ASP A 26 -12.94 1.27 -10.90
CA ASP A 26 -13.05 2.46 -10.09
C ASP A 26 -12.14 2.21 -8.88
N ASP A 27 -10.95 2.79 -8.88
CA ASP A 27 -10.02 2.84 -7.75
C ASP A 27 -10.68 3.74 -6.69
N ALA A 28 -11.77 3.22 -6.10
CA ALA A 28 -12.50 3.88 -5.05
C ALA A 28 -11.54 4.13 -3.90
N LEU A 29 -11.50 5.36 -3.42
CA LEU A 29 -10.57 5.77 -2.38
C LEU A 29 -10.72 4.86 -1.15
N PRO A 30 -9.65 4.15 -0.71
CA PRO A 30 -9.76 3.18 0.36
C PRO A 30 -10.12 3.86 1.68
N ARG A 31 -10.98 3.18 2.47
CA ARG A 31 -11.34 3.61 3.83
C ARG A 31 -10.39 2.96 4.83
N LEU A 32 -9.48 3.76 5.38
CA LEU A 32 -8.39 3.30 6.23
C LEU A 32 -8.69 3.38 7.72
N VAL A 33 -9.62 4.25 8.14
CA VAL A 33 -10.01 4.42 9.55
C VAL A 33 -10.25 3.06 10.21
N GLY A 34 -9.60 2.83 11.34
CA GLY A 34 -9.59 1.55 12.04
C GLY A 34 -8.24 1.24 12.68
N ILE A 35 -8.17 0.09 13.32
CA ILE A 35 -6.97 -0.41 14.00
C ILE A 35 -6.31 -1.47 13.11
N TRP A 36 -5.00 -1.37 12.95
CA TRP A 36 -4.19 -2.28 12.15
C TRP A 36 -3.08 -2.84 13.01
N LYS A 37 -3.05 -4.16 13.22
CA LYS A 37 -2.10 -4.83 14.11
C LYS A 37 -1.13 -5.67 13.32
N GLY A 38 0.14 -5.61 13.68
CA GLY A 38 1.20 -6.36 13.03
C GLY A 38 2.36 -6.69 13.96
N ILE A 39 3.34 -7.37 13.39
CA ILE A 39 4.62 -7.65 14.04
C ILE A 39 5.71 -7.14 13.09
N GLU A 40 6.69 -6.42 13.62
CA GLU A 40 7.88 -6.02 12.88
C GLU A 40 8.73 -7.27 12.60
N ARG A 41 9.09 -7.54 11.33
CA ARG A 41 9.72 -8.81 10.92
C ARG A 41 11.14 -8.61 10.41
N ASP A 42 11.29 -7.83 9.36
CA ASP A 42 12.55 -7.64 8.66
C ASP A 42 13.10 -6.26 8.98
N MET A 43 14.23 -6.21 9.68
CA MET A 43 14.79 -4.96 10.19
C MET A 43 16.28 -4.89 9.92
N HIS A 44 16.76 -3.67 9.66
CA HIS A 44 18.17 -3.36 9.66
C HIS A 44 18.40 -2.05 10.41
N TRP A 45 19.38 -2.05 11.31
CA TRP A 45 19.85 -0.90 12.07
C TRP A 45 21.30 -0.65 11.68
N GLU A 46 21.70 0.60 11.51
CA GLU A 46 23.11 0.95 11.27
C GLU A 46 24.02 0.36 12.36
N GLU A 47 23.63 0.53 13.63
CA GLU A 47 24.45 0.17 14.79
C GLU A 47 24.58 -1.35 15.02
N SER A 48 23.60 -2.14 14.59
CA SER A 48 23.52 -3.57 14.93
C SER A 48 23.29 -4.53 13.75
N GLY A 49 23.17 -4.00 12.54
CA GLY A 49 22.97 -4.77 11.31
C GLY A 49 21.55 -5.34 11.17
N PHE A 50 21.45 -6.51 10.53
CA PHE A 50 20.18 -7.20 10.31
C PHE A 50 19.69 -7.86 11.60
N THR A 51 18.46 -7.55 12.00
CA THR A 51 17.79 -8.14 13.16
C THR A 51 16.48 -8.76 12.75
N MET A 52 16.22 -9.98 13.22
CA MET A 52 14.94 -10.66 13.08
C MET A 52 14.30 -10.81 14.46
N ASN A 53 13.00 -10.48 14.58
CA ASN A 53 12.30 -10.42 15.87
C ASN A 53 11.72 -11.78 16.31
N ASP A 54 12.38 -12.89 15.97
CA ASP A 54 11.81 -14.24 16.07
C ASP A 54 11.57 -14.65 17.52
N GLU A 55 12.49 -14.26 18.42
CA GLU A 55 12.44 -14.61 19.84
C GLU A 55 11.65 -13.59 20.69
N SER A 56 11.46 -12.37 20.19
CA SER A 56 10.80 -11.28 20.93
C SER A 56 10.11 -10.33 19.95
N PRO A 57 8.93 -10.73 19.42
CA PRO A 57 8.24 -9.98 18.38
C PRO A 57 7.87 -8.58 18.87
N VAL A 58 8.33 -7.55 18.15
CA VAL A 58 7.86 -6.18 18.36
C VAL A 58 6.47 -6.08 17.77
N LYS A 59 5.46 -5.92 18.63
CA LYS A 59 4.07 -5.73 18.20
C LYS A 59 3.89 -4.29 17.81
N ALA A 60 3.34 -4.04 16.63
CA ALA A 60 3.01 -2.72 16.13
C ALA A 60 1.50 -2.58 15.93
N VAL A 61 0.95 -1.44 16.32
CA VAL A 61 -0.46 -1.09 16.16
C VAL A 61 -0.55 0.28 15.52
N PHE A 62 -1.22 0.38 14.38
CA PHE A 62 -1.54 1.64 13.73
C PHE A 62 -3.03 1.90 13.90
N GLU A 63 -3.38 2.90 14.70
CA GLU A 63 -4.76 3.37 14.86
C GLU A 63 -4.97 4.59 13.95
N ILE A 64 -5.65 4.39 12.82
CA ILE A 64 -6.03 5.49 11.92
C ILE A 64 -7.34 6.06 12.44
N LYS A 65 -7.26 7.27 13.02
CA LYS A 65 -8.37 7.89 13.76
C LYS A 65 -9.30 8.70 12.88
N GLU A 66 -8.73 9.42 11.92
CA GLU A 66 -9.49 10.30 11.02
C GLU A 66 -8.95 10.20 9.60
N GLN A 67 -9.86 10.24 8.63
CA GLN A 67 -9.54 10.33 7.21
C GLN A 67 -10.49 11.33 6.54
N LYS A 68 -9.91 12.32 5.85
CA LYS A 68 -10.61 13.33 5.06
C LYS A 68 -10.09 13.28 3.63
N GLY A 69 -10.85 12.61 2.76
CA GLY A 69 -10.38 12.32 1.42
C GLY A 69 -9.09 11.49 1.49
N ARG A 70 -8.04 11.97 0.81
CA ARG A 70 -6.75 11.27 0.70
C ARG A 70 -5.88 11.40 1.95
N VAL A 71 -6.15 12.36 2.83
CA VAL A 71 -5.31 12.65 3.99
C VAL A 71 -5.90 11.98 5.22
N PHE A 72 -5.05 11.42 6.08
CA PHE A 72 -5.44 10.76 7.31
C PHE A 72 -4.42 11.02 8.43
N THR A 73 -4.84 10.80 9.67
CA THR A 73 -4.01 10.95 10.87
C THR A 73 -4.34 9.87 11.88
N GLY A 74 -3.38 9.56 12.75
CA GLY A 74 -3.49 8.45 13.68
C GLY A 74 -2.38 8.40 14.71
N VAL A 75 -2.30 7.27 15.40
CA VAL A 75 -1.26 6.98 16.38
C VAL A 75 -0.69 5.60 16.10
N ARG A 76 0.64 5.50 16.04
CA ARG A 76 1.36 4.24 16.03
C ARG A 76 1.76 3.91 17.46
N THR A 77 1.54 2.67 17.88
CA THR A 77 2.01 2.13 19.16
C THR A 77 2.87 0.91 18.88
N TRP A 78 4.03 0.78 19.53
CA TRP A 78 4.83 -0.43 19.47
C TRP A 78 5.31 -0.88 20.84
N THR A 79 5.40 -2.19 21.03
CA THR A 79 5.88 -2.79 22.29
C THR A 79 7.08 -3.67 22.03
N ASN A 80 8.20 -3.35 22.67
CA ASN A 80 9.43 -4.13 22.65
C ASN A 80 9.85 -4.50 24.10
N ARG A 81 11.07 -5.02 24.30
CA ARG A 81 11.58 -5.41 25.63
C ARG A 81 11.75 -4.26 26.61
N GLN A 82 11.88 -3.02 26.12
CA GLN A 82 12.09 -1.82 26.92
C GLN A 82 10.77 -1.18 27.38
N GLY A 83 9.65 -1.50 26.72
CA GLY A 83 8.33 -0.98 27.08
C GLY A 83 7.39 -0.81 25.89
N THR A 84 6.33 -0.05 26.13
CA THR A 84 5.38 0.38 25.10
C THR A 84 5.61 1.84 24.80
N PHE A 85 5.71 2.15 23.51
CA PHE A 85 5.96 3.48 22.98
C PHE A 85 4.84 3.84 22.01
N SER A 86 4.59 5.12 21.82
CA SER A 86 3.57 5.59 20.90
C SER A 86 3.92 6.94 20.32
N GLU A 87 3.51 7.16 19.08
CA GLU A 87 3.80 8.39 18.35
C GLU A 87 2.63 8.75 17.41
N PRO A 88 2.21 10.03 17.33
CA PRO A 88 1.24 10.45 16.34
C PRO A 88 1.86 10.50 14.95
N PHE A 89 1.05 10.27 13.92
CA PHE A 89 1.49 10.33 12.53
C PHE A 89 0.48 11.05 11.65
N SER A 90 0.92 11.47 10.48
CA SER A 90 0.06 11.96 9.40
C SER A 90 0.41 11.28 8.09
N GLY A 91 -0.60 11.01 7.26
CA GLY A 91 -0.41 10.28 6.02
C GLY A 91 -1.32 10.73 4.89
N VAL A 92 -0.95 10.31 3.68
CA VAL A 92 -1.68 10.55 2.45
C VAL A 92 -1.76 9.28 1.60
N ILE A 93 -2.93 9.03 1.04
CA ILE A 93 -3.20 7.99 0.05
C ILE A 93 -2.71 8.48 -1.31
N ALA A 94 -1.74 7.77 -1.87
CA ALA A 94 -1.13 8.07 -3.15
C ALA A 94 -2.16 8.06 -4.30
N ALA A 95 -1.81 8.68 -5.42
CA ALA A 95 -2.69 8.82 -6.58
C ALA A 95 -3.23 7.47 -7.08
N ASP A 96 -2.41 6.41 -6.99
CA ASP A 96 -2.73 5.04 -7.39
C ASP A 96 -3.67 4.30 -6.42
N THR A 97 -4.06 4.92 -5.30
CA THR A 97 -4.90 4.34 -4.23
C THR A 97 -4.38 3.06 -3.59
N LYS A 98 -3.14 2.68 -3.91
CA LYS A 98 -2.50 1.44 -3.48
C LYS A 98 -1.34 1.69 -2.52
N ARG A 99 -0.83 2.93 -2.49
CA ARG A 99 0.26 3.31 -1.60
C ARG A 99 -0.12 4.37 -0.59
N LEU A 100 0.55 4.35 0.55
CA LEU A 100 0.49 5.39 1.58
C LEU A 100 1.87 6.03 1.74
N TYR A 101 1.88 7.34 1.97
CA TYR A 101 3.05 8.10 2.39
C TYR A 101 2.76 8.74 3.74
N MET A 102 3.63 8.58 4.71
CA MET A 102 3.40 8.98 6.08
C MET A 102 4.64 9.61 6.70
N VAL A 103 4.41 10.47 7.67
CA VAL A 103 5.42 11.06 8.53
C VAL A 103 5.01 10.83 9.98
N ASP A 104 5.93 10.28 10.74
CA ASP A 104 5.84 10.19 12.20
C ASP A 104 6.19 11.60 12.76
N HIS A 105 5.51 12.06 13.81
CA HIS A 105 5.58 13.48 14.24
C HIS A 105 6.84 13.85 15.01
N GLU A 106 7.54 12.87 15.56
CA GLU A 106 8.84 12.98 16.22
C GLU A 106 9.94 12.58 15.23
N ASP A 107 9.97 11.31 14.78
CA ASP A 107 11.05 10.80 13.93
C ASP A 107 10.64 9.73 12.92
N GLY A 108 11.06 9.94 11.67
CA GLY A 108 10.98 8.95 10.60
C GLY A 108 9.82 9.13 9.62
N TYR A 109 9.85 8.29 8.60
CA TYR A 109 8.88 8.28 7.51
C TYR A 109 8.36 6.86 7.33
N LEU A 110 7.10 6.72 6.95
CA LEU A 110 6.59 5.44 6.49
C LEU A 110 6.08 5.51 5.06
N PHE A 111 6.40 4.44 4.34
CA PHE A 111 5.73 4.08 3.11
C PHE A 111 4.85 2.88 3.41
N ALA A 112 3.76 2.71 2.70
CA ALA A 112 2.98 1.49 2.82
C ALA A 112 2.34 1.06 1.51
N ASP A 113 2.17 -0.25 1.36
CA ASP A 113 1.38 -0.86 0.31
C ASP A 113 0.08 -1.42 0.90
N ILE A 114 -1.05 -1.10 0.27
CA ILE A 114 -2.35 -1.69 0.57
C ILE A 114 -2.41 -3.03 -0.16
N ALA A 115 -2.00 -4.10 0.54
CA ALA A 115 -1.94 -5.45 0.00
C ALA A 115 -3.32 -6.12 -0.13
N GLY A 116 -4.34 -5.58 0.56
CA GLY A 116 -5.74 -6.01 0.45
C GLY A 116 -6.66 -5.17 1.34
N ALA A 117 -7.96 -5.48 1.34
CA ALA A 117 -8.95 -4.72 2.11
C ALA A 117 -8.66 -4.69 3.64
N ASN A 118 -8.00 -5.74 4.13
CA ASN A 118 -7.68 -5.96 5.54
C ASN A 118 -6.17 -6.16 5.77
N GLU A 119 -5.31 -5.81 4.80
CA GLU A 119 -3.87 -6.00 4.93
C GLU A 119 -3.10 -4.77 4.40
N ILE A 120 -2.22 -4.22 5.25
CA ILE A 120 -1.30 -3.14 4.89
C ILE A 120 0.13 -3.53 5.28
N HIS A 121 1.06 -3.30 4.38
CA HIS A 121 2.49 -3.53 4.55
C HIS A 121 3.16 -2.18 4.77
N PHE A 122 3.75 -1.95 5.93
CA PHE A 122 4.45 -0.71 6.27
C PHE A 122 5.96 -0.89 6.17
N TYR A 123 6.63 0.17 5.69
CA TYR A 123 8.06 0.31 5.57
C TYR A 123 8.45 1.59 6.33
N TYR A 124 8.92 1.44 7.56
CA TYR A 124 9.41 2.55 8.37
C TYR A 124 10.87 2.82 8.06
N LEU A 125 11.23 4.09 7.87
CA LEU A 125 12.57 4.55 7.56
C LEU A 125 12.93 5.70 8.50
N GLU A 126 14.11 5.61 9.09
CA GLU A 126 14.72 6.69 9.85
C GLU A 126 16.16 6.89 9.36
N SER A 127 16.55 8.15 9.17
CA SER A 127 17.88 8.53 8.72
C SER A 127 18.68 9.14 9.87
N GLY A 128 20.02 9.06 9.80
CA GLY A 128 20.90 9.69 10.78
C GLY A 128 21.93 8.72 11.30
N ALA A 129 22.51 9.02 12.47
CA ALA A 129 23.49 8.14 13.11
C ALA A 129 22.89 6.78 13.52
N SER A 130 21.61 6.76 13.90
CA SER A 130 20.88 5.54 14.28
C SER A 130 19.93 5.09 13.16
N ALA A 131 20.35 5.25 11.89
CA ALA A 131 19.52 4.96 10.74
C ALA A 131 18.98 3.52 10.77
N LYS A 132 17.69 3.35 10.46
CA LYS A 132 17.05 2.05 10.49
C LYS A 132 15.92 1.94 9.48
N ILE A 133 15.67 0.71 9.06
CA ILE A 133 14.51 0.34 8.25
C ILE A 133 13.80 -0.85 8.86
N ILE A 134 12.48 -0.81 8.86
CA ILE A 134 11.63 -1.82 9.50
C ILE A 134 10.46 -2.14 8.58
N TYR A 135 10.31 -3.41 8.23
CA TYR A 135 9.13 -3.93 7.53
C TYR A 135 8.12 -4.53 8.52
N THR A 136 6.87 -4.12 8.36
CA THR A 136 5.75 -4.58 9.20
C THR A 136 4.57 -4.97 8.32
N LYS A 137 4.17 -6.23 8.38
CA LYS A 137 2.87 -6.67 7.86
C LYS A 137 1.81 -6.49 8.94
N THR A 138 0.73 -5.79 8.60
CA THR A 138 -0.42 -5.58 9.49
C THR A 138 -1.69 -6.15 8.90
N VAL A 139 -2.61 -6.54 9.79
CA VAL A 139 -3.98 -6.91 9.47
C VAL A 139 -4.94 -5.99 10.21
N ARG A 140 -6.09 -5.71 9.60
CA ARG A 140 -7.15 -4.95 10.25
C ARG A 140 -7.71 -5.74 11.44
N ASP A 141 -7.84 -5.07 12.58
CA ASP A 141 -8.54 -5.59 13.75
C ASP A 141 -10.05 -5.41 13.52
N GLU A 142 -10.80 -6.52 13.58
CA GLU A 142 -12.26 -6.55 13.36
C GLU A 142 -13.05 -5.93 14.51
#